data_AF-A0A928VUY0-F1
#
_entry.id   AF-A0A928VUY0-F1
#
_cell.length_a   1.000
_cell.length_b   1.000
_cell.length_c   1.000
_cell.angle_alpha   90.00
_cell.angle_beta   90.00
_cell.angle_gamma   90.00
#
_symmetry.space_group_name_H-M   'P 1'
#
loop_
_entity.id
_entity.type
_entity.pdbx_description
1 polymer ?
#
loop_
_entity_poly.entity_id
_entity_poly.type
_entity_poly.pdbx_seq_one_letter_code
_entity_poly.pdbx_strand_id
1 'polypeptide(L)' 'MALDLRQFFRATNPSRTLAADNEEDRKFYIDFSSGRGGQIIEELNQNITFFSPDEPT' A
#
# COMPACT_ATOMS: atom_id res chain seq x y z
N MET A 1 21.36 -5.05 24.73
CA MET A 1 20.99 -4.37 23.46
C MET A 1 20.33 -3.05 23.85
N ALA A 2 20.98 -1.91 23.59
CA ALA A 2 20.42 -0.60 23.95
C ALA A 2 19.47 -0.14 22.82
N LEU A 3 18.25 0.25 23.18
CA LEU A 3 17.27 0.76 22.22
C LEU A 3 17.66 2.19 21.80
N ASP A 4 17.98 2.42 20.53
CA ASP A 4 18.19 3.77 20.02
C ASP A 4 16.82 4.44 19.78
N LEU A 5 16.42 5.26 20.75
CA LEU A 5 15.13 5.94 20.76
C LEU A 5 14.94 6.88 19.55
N ARG A 6 16.03 7.43 19.00
CA ARG A 6 15.97 8.32 17.83
C ARG A 6 15.63 7.52 16.58
N GLN A 7 16.25 6.37 16.39
CA GLN A 7 15.94 5.48 15.28
C GLN A 7 14.49 4.97 15.39
N PHE A 8 14.05 4.57 16.59
CA PHE A 8 12.68 4.13 16.82
C PHE A 8 11.66 5.23 16.46
N PHE A 9 11.83 6.44 17.00
CA PHE A 9 10.95 7.57 16.69
C PHE A 9 10.93 7.92 15.20
N ARG A 10 12.09 7.84 14.52
CA ARG A 10 12.20 8.09 13.08
C ARG A 10 11.49 7.05 12.21
N ALA A 11 11.45 5.80 12.66
CA ALA A 11 10.79 4.69 11.97
C ALA A 11 9.26 4.70 12.17
N THR A 12 8.78 5.21 13.31
CA THR A 12 7.35 5.25 13.65
C THR A 12 6.68 6.60 13.38
N ASN A 13 7.40 7.59 12.83
CA ASN A 13 6.84 8.92 12.55
C ASN A 13 5.97 8.89 11.29
N PRO A 14 4.63 9.01 11.39
CA PRO A 14 3.73 8.94 10.23
C PRO A 14 3.82 10.16 9.32
N SER A 15 4.40 11.28 9.78
CA SER A 15 4.60 12.49 8.96
C SER A 15 5.86 12.43 8.09
N ARG A 16 6.73 11.42 8.28
CA ARG A 16 7.92 11.24 7.46
C ARG A 16 7.56 10.39 6.23
N THR A 17 7.71 10.96 5.05
CA THR A 17 7.57 10.22 3.79
C THR A 17 8.74 9.25 3.60
N LEU A 18 8.45 8.00 3.29
CA LEU A 18 9.44 6.99 2.91
C LEU A 18 9.73 7.10 1.41
N ALA A 19 11.01 7.19 1.03
CA ALA A 19 11.44 7.18 -0.36
C ALA A 19 11.82 5.76 -0.79
N ALA A 20 11.17 5.23 -1.84
CA ALA A 20 11.42 3.87 -2.32
C ALA A 20 12.86 3.67 -2.88
N ASP A 21 13.47 4.76 -3.36
CA ASP A 21 14.84 4.78 -3.89
C ASP A 21 15.91 4.78 -2.77
N ASN A 22 15.51 5.04 -1.52
CA ASN A 22 16.41 5.02 -0.37
C ASN A 22 16.44 3.62 0.27
N GLU A 23 17.61 3.00 0.32
CA GLU A 23 17.81 1.65 0.87
C GLU A 23 17.43 1.51 2.35
N GLU A 24 17.57 2.58 3.14
CA GLU A 24 17.17 2.57 4.55
C GLU A 24 15.65 2.70 4.72
N ASP A 25 15.01 3.55 3.93
CA ASP A 25 13.55 3.72 3.95
C ASP A 25 12.82 2.48 3.41
N ARG A 26 13.43 1.76 2.47
CA ARG A 26 12.89 0.49 1.95
C ARG A 26 12.67 -0.55 3.05
N LYS A 27 13.44 -0.52 4.14
CA LYS A 27 13.26 -1.42 5.31
C LYS A 27 11.97 -1.15 6.08
N PHE A 28 11.43 0.06 5.96
CA PHE A 28 10.19 0.49 6.60
C PHE A 28 8.99 0.51 5.64
N TYR A 29 9.20 0.16 4.37
CA TYR A 29 8.16 0.11 3.36
C TYR A 29 7.28 -1.14 3.58
N ILE A 30 6.01 -0.91 3.86
CA ILE A 30 5.01 -1.99 3.91
C ILE A 30 4.45 -2.16 2.51
N ASP A 31 4.71 -3.33 1.91
CA ASP A 31 4.17 -3.64 0.60
C ASP A 31 2.66 -3.97 0.71
N PHE A 32 1.83 -3.01 0.34
CA PHE A 32 0.38 -3.19 0.23
C PHE A 32 -0.05 -3.73 -1.13
N SER A 33 0.87 -4.13 -2.02
CA SER A 33 0.55 -4.73 -3.32
C SER A 33 -0.41 -5.92 -3.18
N SER A 34 -0.22 -6.73 -2.15
CA SER A 34 -1.07 -7.88 -1.84
C SER A 34 -2.49 -7.47 -1.41
N GLY A 35 -2.65 -6.33 -0.74
CA GLY A 35 -3.97 -5.77 -0.36
C GLY A 35 -4.60 -4.89 -1.44
N ARG A 36 -3.81 -4.43 -2.41
CA ARG A 36 -4.22 -3.77 -3.66
C ARG A 36 -4.36 -4.77 -4.81
N GLY A 37 -4.45 -6.06 -4.49
CA GLY A 37 -4.54 -7.16 -5.44
C GLY A 37 -5.82 -7.10 -6.27
N GLY A 38 -5.74 -7.71 -7.46
CA GLY A 38 -6.77 -7.76 -8.51
C GLY A 38 -8.20 -7.93 -8.04
N GLN A 39 -8.44 -8.54 -6.88
CA GLN A 39 -9.76 -8.70 -6.27
C GLN A 39 -10.60 -7.42 -6.26
N ILE A 40 -10.07 -6.24 -5.89
CA ILE A 40 -10.89 -5.01 -5.90
C ILE A 40 -11.27 -4.61 -7.33
N ILE A 41 -10.35 -4.75 -8.29
CA ILE A 41 -10.60 -4.44 -9.70
C ILE A 41 -11.49 -5.50 -10.35
N GLU A 42 -11.33 -6.76 -10.00
CA GLU A 42 -12.13 -7.90 -10.44
C GLU A 42 -13.54 -7.83 -9.86
N GLU A 43 -13.70 -7.53 -8.58
CA GLU A 43 -14.99 -7.30 -7.92
C GLU A 43 -15.70 -6.08 -8.51
N LEU A 44 -14.97 -5.00 -8.81
CA LEU A 44 -15.52 -3.83 -9.49
C LEU A 44 -15.98 -4.19 -10.91
N ASN A 45 -15.15 -4.89 -11.68
CA ASN A 45 -15.48 -5.34 -13.04
C ASN A 45 -16.69 -6.30 -13.04
N GLN A 46 -16.74 -7.24 -12.11
CA GLN A 46 -17.87 -8.14 -11.90
C GLN A 46 -19.15 -7.37 -11.58
N ASN A 47 -19.10 -6.37 -10.69
CA ASN A 47 -20.25 -5.54 -10.37
C ASN A 47 -20.74 -4.74 -11.60
N ILE A 48 -19.83 -4.11 -12.34
CA ILE A 48 -20.19 -3.35 -13.56
C ILE A 48 -20.85 -4.30 -14.58
N THR A 49 -20.26 -5.47 -14.82
CA THR A 49 -20.80 -6.48 -15.74
C THR A 49 -22.15 -7.01 -15.29
N PHE A 50 -22.36 -7.20 -13.98
CA PHE A 50 -23.60 -7.72 -13.42
C PHE A 50 -24.74 -6.70 -13.46
N PHE A 51 -24.48 -5.44 -13.10
CA PHE A 51 -25.50 -4.40 -12.99
C PHE A 51 -25.78 -3.68 -14.32
N SER A 52 -24.80 -3.62 -15.21
CA SER A 52 -24.87 -2.87 -16.47
C SER A 52 -24.36 -3.72 -17.66
N PRO A 53 -24.99 -4.85 -17.99
CA PRO A 53 -24.52 -5.76 -19.04
C PRO A 53 -24.64 -5.18 -20.47
N ASP A 54 -25.54 -4.22 -20.68
CA ASP A 54 -25.82 -3.61 -21.99
C ASP A 54 -25.25 -2.18 -22.15
N GLU A 55 -24.59 -1.65 -21.12
CA GLU A 55 -23.89 -0.36 -21.22
C GLU A 55 -22.41 -0.59 -21.55
N PRO A 56 -21.87 0.02 -22.62
CA PRO A 56 -20.46 -0.10 -22.94
C PRO A 56 -19.61 0.63 -21.89
N THR A 57 -18.59 -0.06 -21.37
CA THR A 57 -17.53 0.48 -20.51
C THR A 57 -16.49 1.27 -21.29
#